data_AF-A0A6A8DBX3-F1
#
_entry.id   AF-A0A6A8DBX3-F1
#
_cell.length_a   1.000
_cell.length_b   1.000
_cell.length_c   1.000
_cell.angle_alpha   90.00
_cell.angle_beta   90.00
_cell.angle_gamma   90.00
#
_symmetry.space_group_name_H-M   'P 1'
#
loop_
_entity.id
_entity.type
_entity.pdbx_description
1 polymer ?
#
loop_
_entity_poly.entity_id
_entity_poly.type
_entity_poly.pdbx_seq_one_letter_code
_entity_poly.pdbx_strand_id
1 'polypeptide(L)' 'MSFEMPPKCETCRLVGTTKDEDQICVTVLHYEEGFVYFRLSETRDQRKDIEEYIIDLLPKILSGVYHVELIDMGEEIY' A
#
# COMPACT_ATOMS: atom_id res chain seq x y z
N MET A 1 1.35 -7.99 18.07
CA MET A 1 2.00 -7.21 16.99
C MET A 1 1.30 -5.86 16.91
N SER A 2 2.02 -4.77 17.15
CA SER A 2 1.50 -3.42 16.94
C SER A 2 1.67 -3.11 15.46
N PHE A 3 0.59 -3.10 14.68
CA PHE A 3 0.64 -2.67 13.29
C PHE A 3 0.93 -1.17 13.27
N GLU A 4 2.09 -0.76 12.76
CA GLU A 4 2.37 0.65 12.55
C GLU A 4 1.46 1.14 11.42
N MET A 5 0.38 1.83 11.78
CA MET A 5 -0.50 2.40 10.77
C MET A 5 0.23 3.54 10.05
N PRO A 6 0.21 3.57 8.71
CA PRO A 6 0.76 4.69 7.96
C PRO A 6 0.14 6.02 8.38
N PRO A 7 0.92 7.12 8.38
CA PRO A 7 0.38 8.46 8.63
C PRO A 7 -0.68 8.78 7.58
N LYS A 8 -1.74 9.47 7.97
CA LYS A 8 -2.78 9.91 7.04
C LYS A 8 -2.31 11.17 6.30
N CYS A 9 -2.47 11.22 4.97
CA CYS A 9 -2.39 12.44 4.18
C CYS A 9 -3.78 13.12 4.14
N GLU A 10 -3.85 14.38 3.74
CA GLU A 10 -5.12 15.11 3.63
C GLU A 10 -6.14 14.38 2.75
N THR A 11 -5.67 13.80 1.63
CA THR A 11 -6.51 13.19 0.60
C THR A 11 -6.51 11.66 0.62
N CYS A 12 -5.43 11.04 1.12
CA CYS A 12 -5.30 9.59 1.05
C CYS A 12 -4.58 8.96 2.26
N ARG A 13 -4.67 7.64 2.35
CA ARG A 13 -3.93 6.85 3.33
C ARG A 13 -3.52 5.51 2.75
N LEU A 14 -2.27 5.13 2.97
CA LEU A 14 -1.79 3.79 2.68
C LEU A 14 -2.50 2.81 3.63
N VAL A 15 -3.17 1.82 3.05
CA VAL A 15 -3.90 0.78 3.80
C VAL A 15 -3.01 -0.42 4.03
N GLY A 16 -2.15 -0.72 3.07
CA GLY A 16 -1.18 -1.80 3.16
C GLY A 16 -0.39 -1.96 1.88
N THR A 17 0.62 -2.80 1.96
CA THR A 17 1.40 -3.24 0.80
C THR A 17 1.45 -4.75 0.81
N THR A 18 1.32 -5.38 -0.35
CA THR A 18 1.47 -6.82 -0.49
C THR A 18 2.67 -7.08 -1.39
N LYS A 19 3.26 -8.27 -1.26
CA LYS A 19 4.36 -8.71 -2.10
C LYS A 19 3.89 -9.92 -2.88
N ASP A 20 3.88 -9.81 -4.19
CA ASP A 20 3.55 -10.89 -5.12
C ASP A 20 4.77 -11.15 -5.99
N GLU A 21 5.31 -12.37 -5.90
CA GLU A 21 6.60 -12.78 -6.48
C GLU A 21 7.74 -11.80 -6.11
N ASP A 22 8.05 -10.85 -7.00
CA ASP A 22 9.09 -9.83 -6.89
C ASP A 22 8.56 -8.38 -6.97
N GLN A 23 7.24 -8.19 -6.94
CA GLN A 23 6.62 -6.88 -7.01
C GLN A 23 5.92 -6.50 -5.71
N ILE A 24 6.04 -5.22 -5.34
CA ILE A 24 5.29 -4.64 -4.23
C ILE A 24 4.04 -3.98 -4.81
N CYS A 25 2.88 -4.46 -4.40
CA CYS A 25 1.59 -3.84 -4.69
C CYS A 25 1.20 -2.92 -3.55
N VAL A 26 0.67 -1.76 -3.89
CA VAL A 26 0.30 -0.69 -2.95
C VAL A 26 -1.21 -0.53 -2.99
N THR A 27 -1.84 -0.52 -1.82
CA THR A 27 -3.27 -0.24 -1.66
C THR A 27 -3.45 1.08 -0.91
N VAL A 28 -4.02 2.06 -1.59
CA VAL A 28 -4.29 3.40 -1.05
C VAL A 28 -5.79 3.63 -0.98
N LEU A 29 -6.29 4.15 0.13
CA LEU A 29 -7.64 4.69 0.21
C LEU A 29 -7.59 6.20 -0.06
N HIS A 30 -8.11 6.62 -1.20
CA HIS A 30 -8.24 8.02 -1.62
C HIS A 30 -9.68 8.52 -1.41
N TYR A 31 -9.85 9.78 -1.01
CA TYR A 31 -11.17 10.32 -0.63
C TYR A 31 -12.18 10.40 -1.79
N GLU A 32 -11.71 10.61 -3.03
CA GLU A 32 -12.60 10.72 -4.21
C GLU A 32 -12.75 9.42 -4.98
N GLU A 33 -11.71 8.59 -4.98
CA GLU A 33 -11.62 7.42 -5.87
C GLU A 33 -11.86 6.11 -5.12
N GLY A 34 -11.92 6.16 -3.78
CA GLY A 34 -11.98 4.97 -2.96
C GLY A 34 -10.65 4.24 -2.99
N PHE A 35 -10.68 2.92 -3.14
CA PHE A 35 -9.47 2.11 -3.13
C PHE A 35 -8.75 2.17 -4.49
N VAL A 36 -7.49 2.57 -4.44
CA VAL A 36 -6.57 2.61 -5.58
C VAL A 36 -5.50 1.53 -5.36
N TYR A 37 -5.30 0.69 -6.37
CA TYR A 37 -4.37 -0.43 -6.35
C TYR A 37 -3.39 -0.28 -7.51
N PHE A 38 -2.09 -0.31 -7.22
CA PHE A 38 -1.06 -0.17 -8.24
C PHE A 38 0.26 -0.80 -7.78
N ARG A 39 1.17 -1.05 -8.72
CA ARG A 39 2.52 -1.53 -8.39
C ARG A 39 3.36 -0.35 -7.90
N LEU A 40 4.25 -0.58 -6.95
CA LEU A 40 5.15 0.47 -6.44
C LEU A 40 5.95 1.15 -7.57
N SER A 41 6.28 0.42 -8.64
CA SER A 41 6.93 0.95 -9.84
C SER A 41 6.10 1.98 -10.62
N GLU A 42 4.78 1.94 -10.48
CA GLU A 42 3.80 2.80 -11.17
C GLU A 42 3.44 4.03 -10.33
N THR A 43 4.13 4.27 -9.20
CA THR A 43 3.86 5.40 -8.28
C THR A 43 3.89 6.75 -9.01
N ARG A 44 4.79 6.92 -9.97
CA ARG A 44 4.94 8.16 -10.75
C ARG A 44 3.85 8.37 -11.80
N ASP A 45 3.06 7.35 -12.09
CA ASP A 45 1.92 7.42 -13.01
C ASP A 45 0.61 7.70 -12.28
N GLN A 46 0.63 7.76 -10.93
CA GLN A 46 -0.53 8.05 -10.10
C GLN A 46 -0.81 9.56 -10.03
N ARG A 47 -1.97 9.91 -9.45
CA ARG A 47 -2.25 11.30 -9.09
C ARG A 47 -1.14 11.85 -8.20
N LYS A 48 -0.84 13.13 -8.39
CA LYS A 48 0.26 13.82 -7.72
C LYS A 48 0.22 13.68 -6.20
N ASP A 49 -0.97 13.74 -5.60
CA ASP A 49 -1.14 13.64 -4.15
C ASP A 49 -0.90 12.21 -3.60
N ILE A 50 -1.21 11.18 -4.40
CA ILE A 50 -0.84 9.79 -4.10
C ILE A 50 0.66 9.57 -4.32
N GLU A 51 1.21 10.09 -5.41
CA GLU A 51 2.65 10.00 -5.74
C GLU A 51 3.50 10.60 -4.61
N GLU A 52 3.27 11.87 -4.26
CA GLU A 52 4.04 12.58 -3.22
C GLU A 52 3.95 11.84 -1.88
N TYR A 53 2.75 11.41 -1.50
CA TYR A 53 2.53 10.67 -0.27
C TYR A 53 3.25 9.31 -0.22
N ILE A 54 3.23 8.54 -1.31
CA ILE A 54 3.90 7.23 -1.36
C ILE A 54 5.41 7.37 -1.47
N ILE A 55 5.92 8.40 -2.16
CA ILE A 55 7.35 8.71 -2.21
C ILE A 55 7.91 8.94 -0.81
N ASP A 56 7.20 9.68 0.03
CA ASP A 56 7.61 9.92 1.43
C ASP A 56 7.65 8.63 2.27
N LEU A 57 6.84 7.63 1.91
CA LEU A 57 6.77 6.34 2.59
C LEU A 57 7.67 5.26 1.97
N LEU A 58 8.32 5.53 0.84
CA LEU A 58 9.12 4.55 0.10
C LEU A 58 10.12 3.78 0.97
N PRO A 59 10.92 4.42 1.85
CA PRO A 59 11.88 3.69 2.68
C PRO A 59 11.21 2.63 3.57
N LYS A 60 10.05 2.97 4.13
CA LYS A 60 9.29 2.08 5.03
C LYS A 60 8.55 0.98 4.29
N ILE A 61 8.03 1.30 3.10
CA ILE A 61 7.41 0.31 2.20
C ILE A 61 8.47 -0.72 1.78
N LEU A 62 9.63 -0.28 1.33
CA LEU A 62 10.72 -1.16 0.89
C LEU A 62 11.30 -2.01 2.03
N SER A 63 11.28 -1.50 3.27
CA SER A 63 11.68 -2.29 4.45
C SER A 63 10.57 -3.24 4.96
N GLY A 64 9.40 -3.25 4.33
CA GLY A 64 8.29 -4.14 4.71
C GLY A 64 7.51 -3.72 5.95
N VAL A 65 7.64 -2.48 6.44
CA VAL A 65 6.94 -2.00 7.66
C VAL A 65 5.42 -2.04 7.47
N TYR A 66 4.96 -1.81 6.24
CA TYR A 66 3.55 -1.78 5.87
C TYR A 66 3.11 -3.03 5.11
N HIS A 67 3.91 -4.11 5.18
CA HIS A 67 3.56 -5.36 4.51
C HIS A 67 2.36 -6.01 5.21
N VAL A 68 1.38 -6.39 4.41
CA VAL A 68 0.21 -7.16 4.83
C VAL A 68 0.30 -8.51 4.12
N GLU A 69 0.27 -9.59 4.90
CA GLU A 69 0.19 -10.93 4.35
C GLU A 69 -1.20 -11.14 3.75
N LEU A 70 -1.23 -11.52 2.47
CA LEU A 70 -2.45 -12.03 1.85
C LEU A 70 -2.62 -13.47 2.31
N ILE A 71 -3.68 -13.73 3.05
CA ILE A 71 -4.09 -15.09 3.40
C ILE A 71 -4.89 -15.64 2.22
N ASP A 72 -4.42 -16.74 1.63
CA ASP A 72 -5.19 -17.46 0.63
C ASP A 72 -6.39 -18.13 1.33
N MET A 73 -7.61 -17.67 1.02
CA MET A 73 -8.82 -18.29 1.57
C MET A 73 -9.00 -19.74 1.13
N GLY A 74 -8.30 -20.20 0.08
CA GLY A 74 -8.25 -21.60 -0.33
C GLY A 74 -7.44 -22.48 0.63
N GLU A 75 -6.51 -21.91 1.41
CA GLU A 75 -5.78 -22.62 2.47
C GLU A 75 -6.48 -22.53 3.84
N GLU A 76 -7.43 -21.60 4.01
CA GLU A 76 -8.37 -21.57 5.14
C GLU A 76 -9.51 -22.58 4.97
N ILE A 77 -9.18 -23.87 4.86
CA ILE A 77 -10.17 -24.96 4.97
C ILE A 77 -10.12 -25.49 6.41
N TYR A 78 -11.19 -25.22 7.17
CA TYR A 78 -11.44 -25.78 8.51
C TYR A 78 -11.55 -27.31 8.51
#